data_AF-A0A7C0XT43-F1
#
_entry.id   AF-A0A7C0XT43-F1
#
_cell.length_a   1.000
_cell.length_b   1.000
_cell.length_c   1.000
_cell.angle_alpha   90.00
_cell.angle_beta   90.00
_cell.angle_gamma   90.00
#
_symmetry.space_group_name_H-M   'P 1'
#
loop_
_entity.id
_entity.type
_entity.pdbx_description
1 polymer ?
#
loop_
_entity_poly.entity_id
_entity_poly.type
_entity_poly.pdbx_seq_one_letter_code
_entity_poly.pdbx_strand_id
1 'polypeptide(L)'
;NNCRIYAQESFPFDKCPECGAEHSAIEIKDCYRPTAVVVKEEGKPSEEGREGVYVDAESYLLQPIATLPTELSYLSKETRIGEIKLLGKRSIVTIVEGISDYTSIEPKRFTLCGSCGYYLGGEFSDVRNEQQRKHRDILGKGFHEPSDILHDIKLYHKFDTSALLLTLPTNDRTFMITLKNALINAAQRIVGADDGEIEGIIKDNNLILYDNVEGGAGYVNTIFDKFDEILEEARDLLLRCSCEWGCPKCLYSHRRRRDIREIDKRVLINFFKTLHRSKVEQDINKKGLQVSNEKDLEAKISQLTTLERAKVEAIPKEFKFSGEAKCILSNVGSSDGAREVKDCILSAKQSITIVSLYISDMPVDWEDNKSFSWCDVLIACKMNGVENIKVVVRSPRSDWEKYAIERLYRRGIEVYVFDESERIGGIAHHKIIMIDEHTPDSMVILQSANLSPEVIKNSDFYIFIGKKQNETVHIILKKWLQDLLERCRRWSG
;
A
#
# COMPACT_ATOMS: atom_id res chain seq x y z
N ASN A 1 -19.58 -20.17 17.95
CA ASN A 1 -19.22 -19.71 19.31
C ASN A 1 -18.50 -18.38 19.26
N ASN A 2 -19.33 -17.34 19.35
CA ASN A 2 -19.24 -16.14 20.18
C ASN A 2 -17.98 -15.26 20.11
N CYS A 3 -18.23 -13.95 20.02
CA CYS A 3 -17.24 -12.89 20.14
C CYS A 3 -16.30 -13.20 21.31
N ARG A 4 -15.04 -13.53 21.02
CA ARG A 4 -14.08 -13.92 22.07
C ARG A 4 -13.42 -12.71 22.72
N ILE A 5 -13.50 -11.54 22.11
CA ILE A 5 -12.74 -10.37 22.53
C ILE A 5 -13.68 -9.18 22.53
N TYR A 6 -13.78 -8.51 23.68
CA TYR A 6 -14.52 -7.27 23.83
C TYR A 6 -13.62 -6.24 24.53
N ALA A 7 -13.54 -5.04 23.94
CA ALA A 7 -12.87 -3.90 24.55
C ALA A 7 -13.91 -3.08 25.32
N GLN A 8 -13.70 -2.90 26.63
CA GLN A 8 -14.63 -2.20 27.51
C GLN A 8 -13.98 -0.93 28.06
N GLU A 9 -14.75 0.16 28.13
CA GLU A 9 -14.28 1.42 28.70
C GLU A 9 -14.56 1.57 30.20
N SER A 10 -15.69 1.03 30.74
CA SER A 10 -16.04 1.35 32.14
C SER A 10 -17.06 0.45 32.88
N PHE A 11 -17.90 -0.35 32.20
CA PHE A 11 -19.01 -1.06 32.89
C PHE A 11 -19.03 -2.57 32.65
N PRO A 12 -18.97 -3.40 33.71
CA PRO A 12 -19.13 -4.84 33.57
C PRO A 12 -20.53 -5.16 33.07
N PHE A 13 -20.62 -6.11 32.15
CA PHE A 13 -21.87 -6.61 31.58
C PHE A 13 -21.93 -8.12 31.77
N ASP A 14 -23.11 -8.66 32.07
CA ASP A 14 -23.27 -10.11 32.22
C ASP A 14 -23.16 -10.84 30.87
N LYS A 15 -23.44 -10.13 29.76
CA LYS A 15 -23.38 -10.64 28.39
C LYS A 15 -22.81 -9.61 27.41
N CYS A 16 -22.10 -10.07 26.39
CA CYS A 16 -21.58 -9.22 25.31
C CYS A 16 -22.74 -8.43 24.65
N PRO A 17 -22.66 -7.09 24.57
CA PRO A 17 -23.73 -6.28 23.98
C PRO A 17 -23.88 -6.46 22.46
N GLU A 18 -22.85 -6.98 21.78
CA GLU A 18 -22.85 -7.17 20.32
C GLU A 18 -23.38 -8.56 19.89
N CYS A 19 -23.12 -9.61 20.68
CA CYS A 19 -23.46 -10.98 20.30
C CYS A 19 -24.22 -11.79 21.36
N GLY A 20 -24.48 -11.23 22.53
CA GLY A 20 -25.24 -11.87 23.62
C GLY A 20 -24.53 -13.03 24.32
N ALA A 21 -23.25 -13.25 24.05
CA ALA A 21 -22.43 -14.28 24.69
C ALA A 21 -22.26 -14.01 26.19
N GLU A 22 -22.29 -15.05 27.02
CA GLU A 22 -22.06 -14.95 28.47
C GLU A 22 -20.65 -14.44 28.79
N HIS A 23 -20.51 -13.61 29.82
CA HIS A 23 -19.25 -13.04 30.29
C HIS A 23 -18.15 -14.09 30.52
N SER A 24 -18.51 -15.28 31.01
CA SER A 24 -17.56 -16.39 31.25
C SER A 24 -16.94 -17.00 29.97
N ALA A 25 -17.48 -16.69 28.80
CA ALA A 25 -17.02 -17.19 27.50
C ALA A 25 -16.24 -16.15 26.68
N ILE A 26 -15.94 -14.98 27.27
CA ILE A 26 -15.33 -13.83 26.59
C ILE A 26 -14.03 -13.45 27.30
N GLU A 27 -12.99 -13.19 26.52
CA GLU A 27 -11.77 -12.55 26.98
C GLU A 27 -11.96 -11.03 26.98
N ILE A 28 -11.82 -10.42 28.15
CA ILE A 28 -11.93 -8.96 28.31
C ILE A 28 -10.53 -8.34 28.20
N LYS A 29 -10.42 -7.32 27.36
CA LYS A 29 -9.23 -6.48 27.25
C LYS A 29 -9.57 -5.08 27.76
N ASP A 30 -8.90 -4.66 28.83
CA ASP A 30 -9.00 -3.29 29.33
C ASP A 30 -8.25 -2.36 28.37
N CYS A 31 -8.99 -1.50 27.67
CA CYS A 31 -8.46 -0.63 26.63
C CYS A 31 -9.21 0.71 26.63
N TYR A 32 -8.55 1.77 26.20
CA TYR A 32 -9.12 3.11 26.08
C TYR A 32 -9.32 3.48 24.61
N ARG A 33 -10.50 4.00 24.27
CA ARG A 33 -10.76 4.56 22.94
C ARG A 33 -10.54 6.07 22.97
N PRO A 34 -9.57 6.61 22.23
CA PRO A 34 -9.51 8.05 22.04
C PRO A 34 -10.73 8.48 21.20
N THR A 35 -11.55 9.39 21.74
CA THR A 35 -12.69 9.99 21.03
C THR A 35 -12.28 11.19 20.18
N ALA A 36 -11.17 11.83 20.52
CA ALA A 36 -10.54 12.91 19.77
C ALA A 36 -9.02 12.85 19.96
N VAL A 37 -8.28 13.33 18.98
CA VAL A 37 -6.82 13.50 19.06
C VAL A 37 -6.51 14.97 18.85
N VAL A 38 -5.84 15.59 19.82
CA VAL A 38 -5.35 16.96 19.72
C VAL A 38 -3.87 16.92 19.41
N VAL A 39 -3.51 17.23 18.17
CA VAL A 39 -2.10 17.31 17.73
C VAL A 39 -1.61 18.74 17.96
N LYS A 40 -0.42 18.88 18.53
CA LYS A 40 0.19 20.19 18.77
C LYS A 40 0.60 20.80 17.41
N GLU A 41 0.04 21.96 17.06
CA GLU A 41 0.39 22.71 15.83
C GLU A 41 1.83 23.27 15.88
N GLU A 42 2.37 23.50 17.08
CA GLU A 42 3.68 24.11 17.28
C GLU A 42 4.80 23.09 17.56
N GLY A 43 5.58 22.90 16.52
CA GLY A 43 6.84 22.18 16.49
C GLY A 43 7.02 21.66 15.07
N LYS A 44 8.23 21.78 14.49
CA LYS A 44 8.58 20.79 13.47
C LYS A 44 8.22 19.44 14.09
N PRO A 45 7.45 18.53 13.43
CA PRO A 45 7.55 17.14 13.84
C PRO A 45 9.06 16.90 13.96
N SER A 46 9.53 16.48 15.14
CA SER A 46 10.94 16.17 15.27
C SER A 46 11.30 15.37 14.03
N GLU A 47 12.26 15.82 13.22
CA GLU A 47 12.68 15.07 12.03
C GLU A 47 13.12 13.66 12.42
N GLU A 48 13.32 13.41 13.71
CA GLU A 48 13.03 12.14 14.39
C GLU A 48 11.53 11.75 14.28
N GLY A 49 11.05 11.51 13.06
CA GLY A 49 10.28 10.28 12.89
C GLY A 49 11.27 9.21 13.28
N ARG A 50 11.28 8.80 14.56
CA ARG A 50 12.27 7.88 15.11
C ARG A 50 12.40 6.72 14.13
N GLU A 51 13.48 6.70 13.36
CA GLU A 51 13.83 5.56 12.54
C GLU A 51 13.81 4.37 13.49
N GLY A 52 12.90 3.44 13.24
CA GLY A 52 12.76 2.26 14.08
C GLY A 52 11.78 2.33 15.23
N VAL A 53 10.75 3.18 15.19
CA VAL A 53 9.59 3.06 16.07
C VAL A 53 8.38 2.48 15.34
N TYR A 54 7.74 1.49 15.96
CA TYR A 54 6.69 0.65 15.39
C TYR A 54 5.48 0.57 16.30
N VAL A 55 4.30 0.57 15.69
CA VAL A 55 3.04 0.37 16.41
C VAL A 55 2.75 -1.13 16.48
N ASP A 56 2.63 -1.66 17.70
CA ASP A 56 2.21 -3.03 17.91
C ASP A 56 0.70 -3.08 18.08
N ALA A 57 0.03 -3.53 17.03
CA ALA A 57 -1.42 -3.61 16.97
C ALA A 57 -1.90 -5.01 16.58
N GLU A 58 -3.07 -5.39 17.09
CA GLU A 58 -3.78 -6.58 16.72
C GLU A 58 -5.24 -6.27 16.38
N SER A 59 -5.72 -6.83 15.27
CA SER A 59 -7.09 -6.64 14.80
C SER A 59 -7.93 -7.88 15.03
N TYR A 60 -9.19 -7.65 15.39
CA TYR A 60 -10.18 -8.68 15.69
C TYR A 60 -11.50 -8.39 15.00
N LEU A 61 -12.17 -9.45 14.57
CA LEU A 61 -13.54 -9.40 14.06
C LEU A 61 -14.51 -9.55 15.24
N LEU A 62 -15.33 -8.53 15.50
CA LEU A 62 -16.29 -8.55 16.62
C LEU A 62 -17.46 -9.50 16.41
N GLN A 63 -17.88 -9.70 15.17
CA GLN A 63 -19.07 -10.50 14.87
C GLN A 63 -18.68 -11.97 14.60
N PRO A 64 -19.51 -12.94 15.02
CA PRO A 64 -19.32 -14.34 14.65
C PRO A 64 -19.28 -14.50 13.12
N ILE A 65 -18.43 -15.41 12.64
CA ILE A 65 -18.52 -15.89 11.27
C ILE A 65 -19.80 -16.73 11.19
N ALA A 66 -20.90 -16.13 10.76
CA ALA A 66 -22.16 -16.82 10.53
C ALA A 66 -22.15 -17.51 9.16
N THR A 67 -22.82 -18.67 9.06
CA THR A 67 -23.19 -19.27 7.78
C THR A 67 -24.08 -18.30 7.00
N LEU A 68 -23.87 -18.22 5.68
CA LEU A 68 -24.72 -17.35 4.85
C LEU A 68 -26.08 -18.03 4.70
N PRO A 69 -27.18 -17.27 4.72
CA PRO A 69 -28.45 -17.75 4.21
C PRO A 69 -28.30 -18.27 2.78
N THR A 70 -29.08 -19.29 2.41
CA THR A 70 -29.03 -19.93 1.09
C THR A 70 -29.16 -18.94 -0.07
N GLU A 71 -29.97 -17.90 0.11
CA GLU A 71 -30.21 -16.82 -0.86
C GLU A 71 -28.96 -15.96 -1.15
N LEU A 72 -27.96 -15.98 -0.25
CA LEU A 72 -26.70 -15.24 -0.39
C LEU A 72 -25.51 -16.15 -0.72
N SER A 73 -25.77 -17.42 -1.09
CA SER A 73 -24.73 -18.38 -1.48
C SER A 73 -23.83 -17.89 -2.62
N TYR A 74 -24.34 -17.03 -3.51
CA TYR A 74 -23.55 -16.42 -4.59
C TYR A 74 -22.39 -15.53 -4.09
N LEU A 75 -22.43 -15.11 -2.83
CA LEU A 75 -21.33 -14.41 -2.15
C LEU A 75 -20.27 -15.38 -1.61
N SER A 76 -20.38 -16.67 -1.90
CA SER A 76 -19.36 -17.69 -1.66
C SER A 76 -18.92 -18.34 -2.96
N LYS A 77 -17.64 -18.69 -3.07
CA LYS A 77 -17.13 -19.54 -4.14
C LYS A 77 -16.02 -20.44 -3.64
N GLU A 78 -16.00 -21.66 -4.18
CA GLU A 78 -14.88 -22.57 -4.01
C GLU A 78 -13.69 -22.11 -4.85
N THR A 79 -12.51 -22.13 -4.24
CA THR A 79 -11.24 -21.81 -4.90
C THR A 79 -10.31 -23.01 -4.85
N ARG A 80 -9.15 -22.91 -5.50
CA ARG A 80 -8.17 -24.00 -5.49
C ARG A 80 -7.55 -24.27 -4.13
N ILE A 81 -7.72 -23.37 -3.16
CA ILE A 81 -7.10 -23.48 -1.84
C ILE A 81 -8.11 -23.56 -0.68
N GLY A 82 -9.38 -23.28 -0.95
CA GLY A 82 -10.44 -23.27 0.05
C GLY A 82 -11.63 -22.40 -0.37
N GLU A 83 -12.68 -22.43 0.43
CA GLU A 83 -13.87 -21.61 0.20
C GLU A 83 -13.58 -20.15 0.54
N ILE A 84 -13.91 -19.23 -0.37
CA ILE A 84 -13.93 -17.80 -0.06
C ILE A 84 -15.35 -17.26 -0.03
N LYS A 85 -15.58 -16.29 0.84
CA LYS A 85 -16.91 -15.75 1.10
C LYS A 85 -16.86 -14.26 1.44
N LEU A 86 -17.62 -13.45 0.72
CA LEU A 86 -17.83 -12.05 1.09
C LEU A 86 -18.72 -11.98 2.33
N LEU A 87 -18.21 -11.34 3.37
CA LEU A 87 -18.96 -11.07 4.59
C LEU A 87 -19.74 -9.76 4.49
N GLY A 88 -19.36 -8.86 3.59
CA GLY A 88 -19.91 -7.50 3.54
C GLY A 88 -19.39 -6.67 4.72
N LYS A 89 -20.17 -5.66 5.14
CA LYS A 89 -19.79 -4.78 6.26
C LYS A 89 -19.67 -5.53 7.58
N ARG A 90 -18.54 -5.36 8.26
CA ARG A 90 -18.18 -5.98 9.53
C ARG A 90 -17.42 -4.98 10.39
N SER A 91 -17.65 -5.07 11.70
CA SER A 91 -16.90 -4.27 12.68
C SER A 91 -15.56 -4.94 12.99
N ILE A 92 -14.49 -4.19 12.75
CA ILE A 92 -13.12 -4.55 13.13
C ILE A 92 -12.74 -3.73 14.36
N VAL A 93 -12.11 -4.40 15.33
CA VAL A 93 -11.48 -3.75 16.48
C VAL A 93 -9.99 -3.96 16.37
N THR A 94 -9.25 -2.85 16.29
CA THR A 94 -7.79 -2.85 16.34
C THR A 94 -7.37 -2.37 17.72
N ILE A 95 -6.69 -3.23 18.47
CA ILE A 95 -6.09 -2.92 19.76
C ILE A 95 -4.62 -2.61 19.53
N VAL A 96 -4.20 -1.41 19.92
CA VAL A 96 -2.80 -1.00 19.95
C VAL A 96 -2.26 -1.29 21.35
N GLU A 97 -1.39 -2.29 21.43
CA GLU A 97 -0.80 -2.73 22.69
C GLU A 97 0.32 -1.80 23.17
N GLY A 98 0.97 -1.12 22.24
CA GLY A 98 2.06 -0.22 22.55
C GLY A 98 2.88 0.15 21.33
N ILE A 99 4.09 0.61 21.61
CA ILE A 99 5.06 1.04 20.63
C ILE A 99 6.37 0.28 20.88
N SER A 100 6.89 -0.43 19.89
CA SER A 100 8.22 -1.07 19.95
C SER A 100 9.25 -0.28 19.15
N ASP A 101 10.52 -0.55 19.41
CA ASP A 101 11.61 -0.15 18.53
C ASP A 101 12.41 -1.35 18.00
N TYR A 102 13.52 -1.12 17.30
CA TYR A 102 14.40 -2.21 16.85
C TYR A 102 15.09 -2.97 17.99
N THR A 103 15.20 -2.36 19.18
CA THR A 103 15.92 -2.91 20.33
C THR A 103 15.01 -3.60 21.34
N SER A 104 13.72 -3.31 21.30
CA SER A 104 12.74 -3.77 22.30
C SER A 104 12.21 -5.16 21.95
N ILE A 105 12.26 -6.08 22.92
CA ILE A 105 11.70 -7.43 22.79
C ILE A 105 10.17 -7.40 22.91
N GLU A 106 9.65 -6.54 23.78
CA GLU A 106 8.22 -6.32 24.06
C GLU A 106 7.79 -4.89 23.73
N PRO A 107 6.51 -4.67 23.36
CA PRO A 107 5.98 -3.34 23.09
C PRO A 107 5.88 -2.50 24.35
N LYS A 108 6.30 -1.23 24.26
CA LYS A 108 6.19 -0.27 25.36
C LYS A 108 4.77 0.28 25.42
N ARG A 109 4.10 0.08 26.55
CA ARG A 109 2.71 0.51 26.73
C ARG A 109 2.60 2.03 26.95
N PHE A 110 1.39 2.54 26.83
CA PHE A 110 1.11 3.97 26.97
C PHE A 110 0.89 4.36 28.44
N THR A 111 1.47 5.49 28.84
CA THR A 111 1.07 6.19 30.07
C THR A 111 0.41 7.51 29.70
N LEU A 112 -0.79 7.76 30.22
CA LEU A 112 -1.55 8.99 29.96
C LEU A 112 -1.85 9.76 31.24
N CYS A 113 -2.00 11.08 31.11
CA CYS A 113 -2.63 11.91 32.13
C CYS A 113 -4.12 11.60 32.18
N GLY A 114 -4.68 11.18 33.33
CA GLY A 114 -6.10 10.81 33.40
C GLY A 114 -7.06 11.99 33.32
N SER A 115 -6.61 13.19 33.69
CA SER A 115 -7.46 14.39 33.63
C SER A 115 -7.61 15.00 32.24
N CYS A 116 -6.65 14.80 31.33
CA CYS A 116 -6.69 15.41 29.99
C CYS A 116 -6.31 14.48 28.82
N GLY A 117 -5.84 13.26 29.08
CA GLY A 117 -5.43 12.30 28.07
C GLY A 117 -4.06 12.57 27.45
N TYR A 118 -3.28 13.54 27.96
CA TYR A 118 -1.95 13.85 27.44
C TYR A 118 -1.01 12.64 27.55
N TYR A 119 -0.29 12.34 26.48
CA TYR A 119 0.69 11.24 26.45
C TYR A 119 1.92 11.61 27.27
N LEU A 120 2.13 10.89 28.37
CA LEU A 120 3.23 11.12 29.33
C LEU A 120 4.46 10.24 29.06
N GLY A 121 4.47 9.48 27.97
CA GLY A 121 5.54 8.53 27.65
C GLY A 121 5.22 7.07 28.00
N GLY A 122 6.21 6.20 27.85
CA GLY A 122 6.23 4.80 28.29
C GLY A 122 7.58 4.47 28.97
N GLU A 123 7.90 3.19 29.22
CA GLU A 123 9.09 2.71 29.97
C GLU A 123 10.48 3.25 29.52
N PHE A 124 10.57 3.98 28.40
CA PHE A 124 11.81 4.55 27.86
C PHE A 124 11.76 6.09 27.68
N SER A 125 10.74 6.75 28.20
CA SER A 125 10.90 8.17 28.53
C SER A 125 11.81 8.27 29.75
N ASP A 126 12.62 9.32 29.88
CA ASP A 126 13.19 9.66 31.18
C ASP A 126 12.02 9.97 32.13
N VAL A 127 11.44 8.92 32.73
CA VAL A 127 10.17 8.96 33.48
C VAL A 127 10.22 10.03 34.57
N ARG A 128 11.41 10.35 35.09
CA ARG A 128 11.62 11.38 36.10
C ARG A 128 11.53 12.83 35.57
N ASN A 129 11.81 13.07 34.29
CA ASN A 129 11.78 14.41 33.68
C ASN A 129 10.45 14.73 32.99
N GLU A 130 9.72 13.74 32.47
CA GLU A 130 8.42 13.96 31.80
C GLU A 130 7.24 14.02 32.78
N GLN A 131 7.32 13.30 33.92
CA GLN A 131 6.32 13.40 35.00
C GLN A 131 6.26 14.77 35.70
N GLN A 132 7.26 15.64 35.49
CA GLN A 132 7.34 16.97 36.09
C GLN A 132 7.07 18.12 35.10
N ARG A 133 6.75 17.81 33.84
CA ARG A 133 6.46 18.84 32.84
C ARG A 133 4.98 19.15 32.82
N LYS A 134 4.67 20.41 33.15
CA LYS A 134 3.37 20.99 32.83
C LYS A 134 3.07 20.80 31.35
N HIS A 135 1.91 20.26 31.05
CA HIS A 135 1.42 20.10 29.69
C HIS A 135 0.12 20.87 29.52
N ARG A 136 -0.28 21.07 28.26
CA ARG A 136 -1.51 21.79 27.96
C ARG A 136 -2.72 20.91 28.27
N ASP A 137 -3.78 21.53 28.77
CA ASP A 137 -5.10 20.89 28.88
C ASP A 137 -5.67 20.52 27.49
N ILE A 138 -6.76 19.75 27.49
CA ILE A 138 -7.43 19.26 26.26
C ILE A 138 -7.92 20.40 25.34
N LEU A 139 -8.10 21.62 25.88
CA LEU A 139 -8.53 22.80 25.13
C LEU A 139 -7.34 23.65 24.64
N GLY A 140 -6.11 23.29 25.01
CA GLY A 140 -4.90 24.04 24.71
C GLY A 140 -4.76 25.36 25.49
N LYS A 141 -5.65 25.64 26.45
CA LYS A 141 -5.85 26.98 27.04
C LYS A 141 -4.99 27.26 28.27
N GLY A 142 -4.53 26.22 28.98
CA GLY A 142 -3.69 26.36 30.16
C GLY A 142 -2.71 25.21 30.33
N PHE A 143 -1.71 25.42 31.20
CA PHE A 143 -0.71 24.42 31.57
C PHE A 143 -1.05 23.82 32.94
N HIS A 144 -1.03 22.49 33.08
CA HIS A 144 -1.25 21.81 34.35
C HIS A 144 -0.27 20.66 34.57
N GLU A 145 -0.11 20.27 35.83
CA GLU A 145 0.67 19.09 36.22
C GLU A 145 -0.13 17.81 35.91
N PRO A 146 0.55 16.68 35.63
CA PRO A 146 -0.11 15.38 35.50
C PRO A 146 -0.92 15.01 36.74
N SER A 147 -2.14 14.51 36.53
CA SER A 147 -3.01 13.96 37.57
C SER A 147 -3.70 12.69 37.09
N ASP A 148 -4.17 11.87 38.04
CA ASP A 148 -4.95 10.65 37.76
C ASP A 148 -4.27 9.72 36.75
N ILE A 149 -2.96 9.53 36.89
CA ILE A 149 -2.11 8.91 35.87
C ILE A 149 -2.60 7.49 35.53
N LEU A 150 -2.81 7.25 34.24
CA LEU A 150 -3.21 5.96 33.68
C LEU A 150 -1.97 5.24 33.13
N HIS A 151 -1.48 4.23 33.84
CA HIS A 151 -0.31 3.45 33.45
C HIS A 151 -0.68 2.22 32.62
N ASP A 152 0.26 1.79 31.77
CA ASP A 152 0.22 0.52 31.03
C ASP A 152 -1.07 0.25 30.25
N ILE A 153 -1.68 1.31 29.73
CA ILE A 153 -2.94 1.20 29.04
C ILE A 153 -2.73 0.72 27.60
N LYS A 154 -3.75 0.04 27.08
CA LYS A 154 -3.89 -0.26 25.65
C LYS A 154 -4.87 0.72 25.03
N LEU A 155 -4.63 1.09 23.78
CA LEU A 155 -5.58 1.89 23.01
C LEU A 155 -6.35 0.98 22.07
N TYR A 156 -7.57 1.35 21.71
CA TYR A 156 -8.28 0.62 20.66
C TYR A 156 -9.06 1.56 19.74
N HIS A 157 -9.29 1.09 18.52
CA HIS A 157 -10.13 1.72 17.53
C HIS A 157 -11.12 0.68 16.97
N LYS A 158 -12.39 1.07 16.83
CA LYS A 158 -13.45 0.26 16.22
C LYS A 158 -13.98 0.98 15.00
N PHE A 159 -14.01 0.29 13.87
CA PHE A 159 -14.55 0.81 12.61
C PHE A 159 -15.27 -0.30 11.84
N ASP A 160 -16.22 0.10 11.00
CA ASP A 160 -16.93 -0.83 10.12
C ASP A 160 -16.31 -0.81 8.73
N THR A 161 -16.08 -1.98 8.15
CA THR A 161 -15.44 -2.13 6.84
C THR A 161 -15.93 -3.39 6.13
N SER A 162 -15.66 -3.51 4.83
CA SER A 162 -15.96 -4.74 4.09
C SER A 162 -14.92 -5.81 4.39
N ALA A 163 -15.37 -7.05 4.56
CA ALA A 163 -14.50 -8.19 4.83
C ALA A 163 -14.78 -9.38 3.90
N LEU A 164 -13.72 -10.12 3.61
CA LEU A 164 -13.69 -11.40 2.90
C LEU A 164 -13.19 -12.47 3.86
N LEU A 165 -13.86 -13.61 3.90
CA LEU A 165 -13.40 -14.81 4.58
C LEU A 165 -12.80 -15.78 3.58
N LEU A 166 -11.66 -16.37 3.91
CA LEU A 166 -11.08 -17.55 3.28
C LEU A 166 -10.97 -18.65 4.33
N THR A 167 -11.61 -19.79 4.10
CA THR A 167 -11.55 -20.97 4.97
C THR A 167 -10.57 -21.98 4.37
N LEU A 168 -9.52 -22.32 5.11
CA LEU A 168 -8.47 -23.24 4.66
C LEU A 168 -8.62 -24.63 5.29
N PRO A 169 -8.09 -25.69 4.65
CA PRO A 169 -8.11 -27.05 5.21
C PRO A 169 -7.06 -27.26 6.32
N THR A 170 -6.26 -26.24 6.63
CA THR A 170 -5.20 -26.27 7.64
C THR A 170 -5.33 -25.07 8.58
N ASN A 171 -4.92 -25.24 9.83
CA ASN A 171 -4.77 -24.19 10.82
C ASN A 171 -3.30 -24.01 11.26
N ASP A 172 -2.34 -24.54 10.49
CA ASP A 172 -0.91 -24.36 10.77
C ASP A 172 -0.56 -22.86 10.77
N ARG A 173 -0.09 -22.36 11.91
CA ARG A 173 0.06 -20.93 12.16
C ARG A 173 1.07 -20.27 11.23
N THR A 174 2.25 -20.88 11.08
CA THR A 174 3.32 -20.40 10.19
C THR A 174 2.84 -20.34 8.74
N PHE A 175 2.15 -21.39 8.28
CA PHE A 175 1.54 -21.42 6.96
C PHE A 175 0.51 -20.31 6.76
N MET A 176 -0.42 -20.15 7.71
CA MET A 176 -1.48 -19.14 7.64
C MET A 176 -0.91 -17.72 7.61
N ILE A 177 0.08 -17.41 8.44
CA ILE A 177 0.72 -16.10 8.49
C ILE A 177 1.50 -15.83 7.21
N THR A 178 2.26 -16.82 6.74
CA THR A 178 3.03 -16.70 5.50
C THR A 178 2.07 -16.51 4.30
N LEU A 179 0.96 -17.27 4.24
CA LEU A 179 -0.04 -17.17 3.18
C LEU A 179 -0.78 -15.84 3.21
N LYS A 180 -1.20 -15.38 4.40
CA LYS A 180 -1.79 -14.06 4.59
C LYS A 180 -0.90 -12.98 3.96
N ASN A 181 0.39 -13.01 4.29
CA ASN A 181 1.32 -12.01 3.80
C ASN A 181 1.52 -12.07 2.27
N ALA A 182 1.62 -13.28 1.72
CA ALA A 182 1.71 -13.49 0.28
C ALA A 182 0.47 -12.98 -0.45
N LEU A 183 -0.74 -13.30 0.05
CA LEU A 183 -2.00 -12.88 -0.54
C LEU A 183 -2.22 -11.38 -0.47
N ILE A 184 -1.94 -10.74 0.67
CA ILE A 184 -2.08 -9.28 0.81
C ILE A 184 -1.10 -8.56 -0.13
N ASN A 185 0.18 -8.99 -0.17
CA ASN A 185 1.19 -8.35 -1.05
C ASN A 185 0.83 -8.50 -2.53
N ALA A 186 0.30 -9.65 -2.93
CA ALA A 186 -0.18 -9.89 -4.29
C ALA A 186 -1.45 -9.08 -4.58
N ALA A 187 -2.41 -9.06 -3.66
CA ALA A 187 -3.66 -8.32 -3.77
C ALA A 187 -3.37 -6.83 -3.98
N GLN A 188 -2.50 -6.23 -3.16
CA GLN A 188 -2.09 -4.83 -3.26
C GLN A 188 -1.63 -4.46 -4.67
N ARG A 189 -0.86 -5.33 -5.34
CA ARG A 189 -0.39 -5.10 -6.72
C ARG A 189 -1.50 -5.21 -7.75
N ILE A 190 -2.39 -6.19 -7.60
CA ILE A 190 -3.47 -6.46 -8.55
C ILE A 190 -4.58 -5.39 -8.46
N VAL A 191 -4.88 -4.92 -7.25
CA VAL A 191 -5.94 -3.93 -7.02
C VAL A 191 -5.43 -2.49 -6.92
N GLY A 192 -4.11 -2.29 -6.86
CA GLY A 192 -3.48 -0.97 -6.77
C GLY A 192 -3.62 -0.31 -5.40
N ALA A 193 -3.63 -1.09 -4.32
CA ALA A 193 -3.71 -0.60 -2.95
C ALA A 193 -2.32 -0.33 -2.36
N ASP A 194 -2.23 0.71 -1.52
CA ASP A 194 -0.99 1.09 -0.82
C ASP A 194 -0.71 0.16 0.39
N ASP A 195 0.52 0.24 0.93
CA ASP A 195 0.91 -0.57 2.09
C ASP A 195 0.11 -0.20 3.34
N GLY A 196 -0.65 -1.17 3.85
CA GLY A 196 -1.53 -1.01 5.01
C GLY A 196 -2.98 -0.69 4.69
N GLU A 197 -3.38 -0.56 3.42
CA GLU A 197 -4.79 -0.38 3.03
C GLU A 197 -5.59 -1.69 3.03
N ILE A 198 -4.92 -2.84 2.96
CA ILE A 198 -5.50 -4.18 3.09
C ILE A 198 -4.78 -4.86 4.26
N GLU A 199 -5.56 -5.45 5.16
CA GLU A 199 -5.02 -6.18 6.30
C GLU A 199 -5.75 -7.51 6.50
N GLY A 200 -5.20 -8.41 7.31
CA GLY A 200 -5.75 -9.73 7.54
C GLY A 200 -5.72 -10.22 8.99
N ILE A 201 -6.79 -10.90 9.39
CA ILE A 201 -6.96 -11.56 10.68
C ILE A 201 -6.92 -13.06 10.46
N ILE A 202 -6.13 -13.78 11.26
CA ILE A 202 -6.12 -15.25 11.27
C ILE A 202 -6.85 -15.72 12.52
N LYS A 203 -7.81 -16.61 12.33
CA LYS A 203 -8.55 -17.27 13.42
C LYS A 203 -8.77 -18.73 13.09
N ASP A 204 -8.08 -19.62 13.80
CA ASP A 204 -8.05 -21.05 13.53
C ASP A 204 -7.60 -21.30 12.06
N ASN A 205 -8.45 -21.92 11.25
CA ASN A 205 -8.23 -22.14 9.82
C ASN A 205 -8.84 -21.04 8.91
N ASN A 206 -9.32 -19.94 9.50
CA ASN A 206 -9.92 -18.83 8.78
C ASN A 206 -8.93 -17.69 8.61
N LEU A 207 -8.79 -17.21 7.38
CA LEU A 207 -8.15 -15.94 7.05
C LEU A 207 -9.21 -14.94 6.64
N ILE A 208 -9.34 -13.85 7.39
CA ILE A 208 -10.26 -12.76 7.07
C ILE A 208 -9.42 -11.61 6.51
N LEU A 209 -9.67 -11.22 5.26
CA LEU A 209 -9.11 -10.02 4.66
C LEU A 209 -10.12 -8.88 4.74
N TYR A 210 -9.67 -7.66 5.00
CA TYR A 210 -10.54 -6.49 5.12
C TYR A 210 -9.85 -5.23 4.58
N ASP A 211 -10.67 -4.28 4.14
CA ASP A 211 -10.17 -2.94 3.80
C ASP A 211 -9.85 -2.22 5.11
N ASN A 212 -8.60 -1.81 5.31
CA ASN A 212 -8.14 -1.16 6.54
C ASN A 212 -8.45 0.35 6.54
N VAL A 213 -9.70 0.68 6.19
CA VAL A 213 -10.25 2.03 6.11
C VAL A 213 -11.72 1.96 6.53
N GLU A 214 -12.18 2.93 7.31
CA GLU A 214 -13.59 3.03 7.69
C GLU A 214 -14.51 3.13 6.45
N GLY A 215 -15.62 2.39 6.46
CA GLY A 215 -16.55 2.25 5.34
C GLY A 215 -16.12 1.23 4.28
N GLY A 216 -14.81 0.99 4.13
CA GLY A 216 -14.19 0.12 3.14
C GLY A 216 -14.00 0.80 1.78
N ALA A 217 -12.81 0.62 1.19
CA ALA A 217 -12.43 1.17 -0.12
C ALA A 217 -12.89 0.29 -1.31
N GLY A 218 -13.38 -0.92 -1.05
CA GLY A 218 -13.83 -1.87 -2.06
C GLY A 218 -12.74 -2.84 -2.55
N TYR A 219 -11.57 -2.88 -1.91
CA TYR A 219 -10.49 -3.79 -2.32
C TYR A 219 -10.91 -5.24 -2.12
N VAL A 220 -11.49 -5.60 -0.98
CA VAL A 220 -11.93 -6.98 -0.72
C VAL A 220 -12.97 -7.51 -1.71
N ASN A 221 -13.81 -6.65 -2.27
CA ASN A 221 -14.75 -7.05 -3.33
C ASN A 221 -13.99 -7.43 -4.60
N THR A 222 -13.00 -6.62 -4.96
CA THR A 222 -12.11 -6.92 -6.10
C THR A 222 -11.25 -8.16 -5.83
N ILE A 223 -10.80 -8.37 -4.59
CA ILE A 223 -10.07 -9.57 -4.17
C ILE A 223 -10.95 -10.81 -4.33
N PHE A 224 -12.23 -10.74 -3.93
CA PHE A 224 -13.18 -11.83 -4.16
C PHE A 224 -13.25 -12.18 -5.64
N ASP A 225 -13.48 -11.20 -6.52
CA ASP A 225 -13.62 -11.42 -7.96
C ASP A 225 -12.33 -12.01 -8.57
N LYS A 226 -11.18 -11.43 -8.24
CA LYS A 226 -9.87 -11.76 -8.81
C LYS A 226 -9.02 -12.73 -7.98
N PHE A 227 -9.63 -13.47 -7.06
CA PHE A 227 -8.90 -14.27 -6.09
C PHE A 227 -7.89 -15.25 -6.72
N ASP A 228 -8.28 -15.91 -7.81
CA ASP A 228 -7.39 -16.84 -8.53
C ASP A 228 -6.19 -16.12 -9.16
N GLU A 229 -6.37 -14.91 -9.70
CA GLU A 229 -5.27 -14.09 -10.24
C GLU A 229 -4.31 -13.68 -9.11
N ILE A 230 -4.85 -13.29 -7.96
CA ILE A 230 -4.07 -12.92 -6.77
C ILE A 230 -3.26 -14.11 -6.27
N LEU A 231 -3.85 -15.31 -6.26
CA LEU A 231 -3.17 -16.53 -5.86
C LEU A 231 -2.00 -16.87 -6.80
N GLU A 232 -2.17 -16.66 -8.11
CA GLU A 232 -1.09 -16.85 -9.09
C GLU A 232 0.02 -15.79 -8.91
N GLU A 233 -0.34 -14.51 -8.72
CA GLU A 233 0.65 -13.46 -8.46
C GLU A 233 1.41 -13.72 -7.15
N ALA A 234 0.74 -14.20 -6.10
CA ALA A 234 1.37 -14.60 -4.85
C ALA A 234 2.39 -15.73 -5.05
N ARG A 235 2.06 -16.74 -5.85
CA ARG A 235 3.02 -17.78 -6.24
C ARG A 235 4.22 -17.17 -6.96
N ASP A 236 3.96 -16.39 -8.00
CA ASP A 236 5.01 -15.88 -8.89
C ASP A 236 5.95 -14.92 -8.16
N LEU A 237 5.42 -14.16 -7.21
CA LEU A 237 6.16 -13.35 -6.25
C LEU A 237 7.19 -14.17 -5.46
N LEU A 238 6.74 -15.29 -4.90
CA LEU A 238 7.60 -16.14 -4.07
C LEU A 238 8.62 -16.90 -4.92
N LEU A 239 8.21 -17.42 -6.08
CA LEU A 239 9.10 -18.22 -6.95
C LEU A 239 10.17 -17.38 -7.64
N ARG A 240 9.90 -16.11 -8.00
CA ARG A 240 10.89 -15.20 -8.61
C ARG A 240 11.90 -14.65 -7.60
N CYS A 241 11.53 -14.58 -6.33
CA CYS A 241 12.42 -14.06 -5.30
C CYS A 241 13.46 -15.11 -4.88
N SER A 242 14.74 -14.74 -4.81
CA SER A 242 15.84 -15.64 -4.43
C SER A 242 16.03 -15.83 -2.92
N CYS A 243 15.26 -15.12 -2.07
CA CYS A 243 15.38 -15.27 -0.62
C CYS A 243 14.89 -16.63 -0.13
N GLU A 244 15.49 -17.14 0.95
CA GLU A 244 15.10 -18.42 1.56
C GLU A 244 13.86 -18.29 2.46
N TRP A 245 13.87 -17.35 3.40
CA TRP A 245 12.88 -17.25 4.48
C TRP A 245 11.74 -16.26 4.19
N GLY A 246 12.06 -15.14 3.59
CA GLY A 246 11.15 -14.02 3.38
C GLY A 246 11.95 -12.73 3.33
N CYS A 247 11.47 -11.73 2.60
CA CYS A 247 12.11 -10.42 2.54
C CYS A 247 11.10 -9.34 2.13
N PRO A 248 11.48 -8.04 2.18
CA PRO A 248 10.62 -6.93 1.75
C PRO A 248 10.17 -6.98 0.29
N LYS A 249 10.87 -7.75 -0.57
CA LYS A 249 10.49 -7.89 -1.99
C LYS A 249 9.36 -8.90 -2.23
N CYS A 250 9.03 -9.76 -1.25
CA CYS A 250 8.07 -10.85 -1.45
C CYS A 250 7.04 -10.99 -0.32
N LEU A 251 7.45 -11.00 0.95
CA LEU A 251 6.58 -11.35 2.09
C LEU A 251 6.51 -10.27 3.17
N TYR A 252 7.57 -9.52 3.41
CA TYR A 252 7.58 -8.56 4.52
C TYR A 252 6.90 -7.25 4.13
N SER A 253 6.20 -6.66 5.09
CA SER A 253 5.64 -5.31 5.04
C SER A 253 5.97 -4.60 6.35
N HIS A 254 6.23 -3.29 6.29
CA HIS A 254 6.46 -2.48 7.49
C HIS A 254 5.20 -2.39 8.35
N ARG A 255 4.01 -2.43 7.72
CA ARG A 255 2.71 -2.41 8.39
C ARG A 255 2.38 -3.74 9.09
N ARG A 256 2.98 -4.84 8.65
CA ARG A 256 2.81 -6.20 9.21
C ARG A 256 4.07 -6.75 9.87
N ARG A 257 4.90 -5.89 10.49
CA ARG A 257 6.18 -6.29 11.12
C ARG A 257 6.03 -7.45 12.10
N ARG A 258 4.95 -7.49 12.87
CA ARG A 258 4.67 -8.54 13.87
C ARG A 258 4.70 -9.95 13.27
N ASP A 259 4.32 -10.07 12.00
CA ASP A 259 4.28 -11.36 11.30
C ASP A 259 5.68 -11.86 10.93
N ILE A 260 6.68 -10.97 10.80
CA ILE A 260 8.01 -11.30 10.27
C ILE A 260 8.67 -12.45 11.04
N ARG A 261 8.47 -12.51 12.36
CA ARG A 261 9.04 -13.57 13.21
C ARG A 261 8.45 -14.96 12.93
N GLU A 262 7.25 -15.01 12.36
CA GLU A 262 6.51 -16.24 12.08
C GLU A 262 6.45 -16.58 10.58
N ILE A 263 7.08 -15.76 9.71
CA ILE A 263 7.11 -15.99 8.28
C ILE A 263 8.20 -17.01 7.92
N ASP A 264 7.81 -18.04 7.16
CA ASP A 264 8.74 -18.98 6.51
C ASP A 264 8.24 -19.32 5.10
N LYS A 265 8.83 -18.68 4.09
CA LYS A 265 8.53 -18.88 2.67
C LYS A 265 8.54 -20.35 2.23
N ARG A 266 9.35 -21.21 2.84
CA ARG A 266 9.51 -22.61 2.42
C ARG A 266 8.22 -23.41 2.61
N VAL A 267 7.39 -23.04 3.60
CA VAL A 267 6.10 -23.70 3.85
C VAL A 267 5.11 -23.47 2.69
N LEU A 268 5.24 -22.35 1.96
CA LEU A 268 4.41 -22.05 0.80
C LEU A 268 4.97 -22.54 -0.53
N ILE A 269 6.29 -22.67 -0.66
CA ILE A 269 6.93 -23.13 -1.92
C ILE A 269 6.37 -24.49 -2.32
N ASN A 270 6.29 -25.44 -1.38
CA ASN A 270 5.78 -26.77 -1.66
C ASN A 270 4.28 -26.75 -1.95
N PHE A 271 3.52 -25.97 -1.19
CA PHE A 271 2.09 -25.77 -1.43
C PHE A 271 1.79 -25.26 -2.84
N PHE A 272 2.46 -24.19 -3.26
CA PHE A 272 2.27 -23.63 -4.60
C PHE A 272 2.75 -24.55 -5.73
N LYS A 273 3.82 -25.33 -5.51
CA LYS A 273 4.25 -26.36 -6.46
C LYS A 273 3.18 -27.44 -6.64
N THR A 274 2.60 -27.93 -5.54
CA THR A 274 1.53 -28.93 -5.57
C THR A 274 0.27 -28.40 -6.27
N LEU A 275 -0.14 -27.16 -5.96
CA LEU A 275 -1.27 -26.51 -6.65
C LEU A 275 -1.02 -26.38 -8.16
N HIS A 276 0.20 -25.99 -8.55
CA HIS A 276 0.57 -25.87 -9.94
C HIS A 276 0.57 -27.23 -10.65
N ARG A 277 1.12 -28.28 -10.02
CA ARG A 277 1.07 -29.66 -10.52
C ARG A 277 -0.37 -30.13 -10.76
N SER A 278 -1.26 -29.93 -9.79
CA SER A 278 -2.68 -30.30 -9.91
C SER A 278 -3.39 -29.55 -11.05
N LYS A 279 -3.11 -28.25 -11.22
CA LYS A 279 -3.63 -27.44 -12.34
C LYS A 279 -3.18 -28.01 -13.69
N VAL A 280 -1.90 -28.31 -13.83
CA VAL A 280 -1.32 -28.88 -15.06
C VAL A 280 -1.91 -30.25 -15.37
N GLU A 281 -2.07 -31.12 -14.37
CA GLU A 281 -2.71 -32.44 -14.52
C GLU A 281 -4.16 -32.31 -15.02
N GLN A 282 -4.94 -31.37 -14.48
CA GLN A 282 -6.30 -31.10 -14.95
C GLN A 282 -6.34 -30.57 -16.39
N ASP A 283 -5.41 -29.69 -16.76
CA ASP A 283 -5.33 -29.14 -18.11
C ASP A 283 -4.90 -30.18 -19.15
N ILE A 284 -3.99 -31.09 -18.79
CA ILE A 284 -3.59 -32.25 -19.60
C ILE A 284 -4.81 -33.17 -19.81
N ASN A 285 -5.53 -33.50 -18.74
CA ASN A 285 -6.72 -34.35 -18.79
C ASN A 285 -7.83 -33.73 -19.66
N LYS A 286 -8.11 -32.43 -19.52
CA LYS A 286 -9.08 -31.71 -20.37
C LYS A 286 -8.69 -31.68 -21.85
N LYS A 287 -7.39 -31.67 -22.15
CA LYS A 287 -6.85 -31.66 -23.52
C LYS A 287 -6.63 -33.06 -24.11
N GLY A 288 -6.93 -34.13 -23.36
CA GLY A 288 -6.78 -35.52 -23.83
C GLY A 288 -5.33 -35.93 -24.09
N LEU A 289 -4.35 -35.27 -23.48
CA LEU A 289 -2.93 -35.59 -23.65
C LEU A 289 -2.57 -36.83 -22.83
N GLN A 290 -2.05 -37.89 -23.47
CA GLN A 290 -1.61 -39.09 -22.77
C GLN A 290 -0.37 -38.79 -21.92
N VAL A 291 -0.40 -39.18 -20.64
CA VAL A 291 0.75 -39.18 -19.71
C VAL A 291 1.19 -40.61 -19.53
N SER A 292 2.43 -40.89 -19.92
CA SER A 292 2.94 -42.27 -20.00
C SER A 292 3.58 -42.77 -18.70
N ASN A 293 4.18 -41.88 -17.90
CA ASN A 293 4.75 -42.17 -16.58
C ASN A 293 5.02 -40.86 -15.78
N GLU A 294 5.46 -40.99 -14.53
CA GLU A 294 5.75 -39.84 -13.65
C GLU A 294 6.87 -38.93 -14.19
N LYS A 295 7.83 -39.48 -14.93
CA LYS A 295 8.91 -38.73 -15.59
C LYS A 295 8.40 -37.86 -16.75
N ASP A 296 7.46 -38.38 -17.53
CA ASP A 296 6.77 -37.68 -18.62
C ASP A 296 5.85 -36.57 -18.08
N LEU A 297 5.22 -36.82 -16.92
CA LEU A 297 4.45 -35.81 -16.20
C LEU A 297 5.34 -34.67 -15.70
N GLU A 298 6.46 -34.97 -15.04
CA GLU A 298 7.43 -33.98 -14.57
C GLU A 298 8.04 -33.18 -15.72
N ALA A 299 8.34 -33.83 -16.86
CA ALA A 299 8.84 -33.16 -18.05
C ALA A 299 7.78 -32.21 -18.64
N LYS A 300 6.51 -32.63 -18.74
CA LYS A 300 5.41 -31.78 -19.20
C LYS A 300 5.11 -30.64 -18.23
N ILE A 301 5.17 -30.87 -16.91
CA ILE A 301 5.07 -29.81 -15.90
C ILE A 301 6.22 -28.84 -16.09
N SER A 302 7.47 -29.29 -16.14
CA SER A 302 8.63 -28.42 -16.35
C SER A 302 8.52 -27.63 -17.66
N GLN A 303 8.10 -28.26 -18.75
CA GLN A 303 7.92 -27.63 -20.05
C GLN A 303 6.75 -26.63 -20.05
N LEU A 304 5.63 -26.95 -19.39
CA LEU A 304 4.48 -26.05 -19.23
C LEU A 304 4.75 -24.91 -18.25
N THR A 305 5.47 -25.13 -17.16
CA THR A 305 5.96 -24.08 -16.25
C THR A 305 6.97 -23.19 -16.97
N THR A 306 7.81 -23.74 -17.84
CA THR A 306 8.74 -22.97 -18.68
C THR A 306 7.98 -22.20 -19.77
N LEU A 307 6.95 -22.79 -20.39
CA LEU A 307 6.06 -22.12 -21.34
C LEU A 307 5.13 -21.10 -20.66
N GLU A 308 4.75 -21.30 -19.40
CA GLU A 308 3.99 -20.35 -18.60
C GLU A 308 4.87 -19.21 -18.13
N ARG A 309 6.13 -19.49 -17.72
CA ARG A 309 7.15 -18.45 -17.53
C ARG A 309 7.41 -17.69 -18.83
N ALA A 310 7.48 -18.38 -19.97
CA ALA A 310 7.59 -17.78 -21.30
C ALA A 310 6.27 -17.11 -21.76
N LYS A 311 5.11 -17.44 -21.17
CA LYS A 311 3.82 -16.76 -21.41
C LYS A 311 3.61 -15.56 -20.49
N VAL A 312 4.18 -15.57 -19.29
CA VAL A 312 4.36 -14.39 -18.44
C VAL A 312 5.36 -13.43 -19.12
N GLU A 313 6.33 -13.96 -19.89
CA GLU A 313 7.10 -13.18 -20.87
C GLU A 313 6.32 -12.83 -22.14
N ALA A 314 5.24 -13.57 -22.48
CA ALA A 314 4.35 -13.26 -23.59
C ALA A 314 3.13 -12.42 -23.16
N ILE A 315 3.38 -11.31 -22.49
CA ILE A 315 2.61 -10.10 -22.80
C ILE A 315 3.20 -9.60 -24.12
N PRO A 316 2.48 -9.63 -25.26
CA PRO A 316 3.00 -9.00 -26.46
C PRO A 316 2.99 -7.48 -26.25
N LYS A 317 4.12 -6.99 -25.75
CA LYS A 317 4.71 -5.66 -25.90
C LYS A 317 6.14 -5.69 -25.36
N GLU A 318 6.95 -6.69 -25.76
CA GLU A 318 8.39 -6.42 -25.81
C GLU A 318 8.61 -5.34 -26.87
N PHE A 319 8.54 -4.08 -26.45
CA PHE A 319 9.25 -3.02 -27.13
C PHE A 319 10.73 -3.27 -26.85
N LYS A 320 11.39 -3.99 -27.76
CA LYS A 320 12.84 -4.13 -27.70
C LYS A 320 13.45 -2.75 -27.91
N PHE A 321 13.89 -2.14 -26.81
CA PHE A 321 14.65 -0.91 -26.82
C PHE A 321 16.09 -1.22 -27.21
N SER A 322 16.49 -0.87 -28.43
CA SER A 322 17.89 -0.82 -28.84
C SER A 322 18.34 0.64 -28.82
N GLY A 323 19.21 1.02 -27.89
CA GLY A 323 19.77 2.37 -27.77
C GLY A 323 20.48 2.59 -26.44
N GLU A 324 21.30 3.62 -26.34
CA GLU A 324 21.96 4.03 -25.09
C GLU A 324 21.00 4.86 -24.22
N ALA A 325 20.98 4.63 -22.91
CA ALA A 325 20.19 5.41 -21.96
C ALA A 325 21.05 5.74 -20.73
N LYS A 326 20.88 6.95 -20.18
CA LYS A 326 21.49 7.31 -18.89
C LYS A 326 20.55 6.83 -17.79
N CYS A 327 21.07 6.04 -16.85
CA CYS A 327 20.32 5.58 -15.68
C CYS A 327 20.95 6.15 -14.42
N ILE A 328 20.12 6.73 -13.54
CA ILE A 328 20.52 7.18 -12.21
C ILE A 328 19.70 6.37 -11.19
N LEU A 329 20.38 5.77 -10.23
CA LEU A 329 19.77 5.19 -9.03
C LEU A 329 20.04 6.14 -7.86
N SER A 330 18.99 6.79 -7.37
CA SER A 330 19.07 7.62 -6.16
C SER A 330 18.69 6.79 -4.96
N ASN A 331 19.56 6.75 -3.95
CA ASN A 331 19.26 6.15 -2.66
C ASN A 331 18.49 7.14 -1.78
N VAL A 332 17.87 6.63 -0.70
CA VAL A 332 17.29 7.47 0.36
C VAL A 332 18.25 8.58 0.77
N GLY A 333 17.77 9.82 0.79
CA GLY A 333 18.51 11.03 1.10
C GLY A 333 19.23 11.69 -0.08
N SER A 334 19.33 11.03 -1.24
CA SER A 334 19.94 11.61 -2.45
C SER A 334 18.90 12.30 -3.31
N SER A 335 19.20 13.52 -3.75
CA SER A 335 18.40 14.26 -4.74
C SER A 335 18.93 14.13 -6.17
N ASP A 336 19.96 13.31 -6.43
CA ASP A 336 20.71 13.34 -7.70
C ASP A 336 19.84 13.13 -8.94
N GLY A 337 19.02 12.07 -8.95
CA GLY A 337 18.12 11.79 -10.06
C GLY A 337 17.01 12.82 -10.18
N ALA A 338 16.40 13.22 -9.07
CA ALA A 338 15.36 14.24 -9.04
C ALA A 338 15.87 15.61 -9.52
N ARG A 339 17.10 15.97 -9.18
CA ARG A 339 17.80 17.18 -9.62
C ARG A 339 18.06 17.15 -11.12
N GLU A 340 18.54 16.02 -11.64
CA GLU A 340 18.71 15.86 -13.09
C GLU A 340 17.37 15.99 -13.84
N VAL A 341 16.28 15.44 -13.29
CA VAL A 341 14.93 15.63 -13.84
C VAL A 341 14.52 17.11 -13.80
N LYS A 342 14.72 17.79 -12.67
CA LYS A 342 14.45 19.23 -12.50
C LYS A 342 15.19 20.04 -13.55
N ASP A 343 16.48 19.80 -13.71
CA ASP A 343 17.34 20.53 -14.66
C ASP A 343 16.92 20.25 -16.11
N CYS A 344 16.56 19.00 -16.44
CA CYS A 344 15.99 18.66 -17.75
C CYS A 344 14.70 19.45 -18.02
N ILE A 345 13.77 19.50 -17.06
CA ILE A 345 12.50 20.23 -17.21
C ILE A 345 12.76 21.73 -17.38
N LEU A 346 13.67 22.32 -16.59
CA LEU A 346 14.03 23.74 -16.68
C LEU A 346 14.74 24.09 -17.99
N SER A 347 15.34 23.11 -18.66
CA SER A 347 15.99 23.28 -19.97
C SER A 347 15.03 23.24 -21.17
N ALA A 348 13.74 22.90 -20.94
CA ALA A 348 12.73 22.78 -21.98
C ALA A 348 12.52 24.09 -22.75
N LYS A 349 12.31 23.99 -24.06
CA LYS A 349 12.17 25.16 -24.95
C LYS A 349 10.78 25.34 -25.54
N GLN A 350 10.05 24.25 -25.78
CA GLN A 350 8.80 24.26 -26.55
C GLN A 350 7.65 23.58 -25.82
N SER A 351 7.89 22.38 -25.27
CA SER A 351 6.80 21.57 -24.73
C SER A 351 7.23 20.67 -23.58
N ILE A 352 6.35 20.48 -22.61
CA ILE A 352 6.51 19.50 -21.54
C ILE A 352 5.20 18.72 -21.41
N THR A 353 5.25 17.40 -21.48
CA THR A 353 4.12 16.53 -21.13
C THR A 353 4.55 15.62 -19.99
N ILE A 354 3.83 15.70 -18.87
CA ILE A 354 4.07 14.92 -17.67
C ILE A 354 2.88 14.01 -17.43
N VAL A 355 3.17 12.74 -17.17
CA VAL A 355 2.22 11.78 -16.60
C VAL A 355 2.78 11.38 -15.24
N SER A 356 1.98 11.53 -14.19
CA SER A 356 2.33 11.10 -12.84
C SER A 356 1.07 10.68 -12.10
N LEU A 357 1.20 9.98 -10.97
CA LEU A 357 0.02 9.65 -10.16
C LEU A 357 -0.58 10.93 -9.59
N TYR A 358 0.26 11.76 -8.99
CA TYR A 358 -0.10 13.07 -8.49
C TYR A 358 1.12 13.99 -8.59
N ILE A 359 0.88 15.30 -8.46
CA ILE A 359 1.91 16.32 -8.31
C ILE A 359 1.66 17.07 -7.01
N SER A 360 2.73 17.38 -6.29
CA SER A 360 2.67 18.12 -5.03
C SER A 360 3.20 19.54 -5.20
N ASP A 361 2.56 20.49 -4.50
CA ASP A 361 3.05 21.86 -4.36
C ASP A 361 3.97 22.03 -3.13
N MET A 362 4.29 20.94 -2.44
CA MET A 362 5.18 20.99 -1.28
C MET A 362 6.64 21.23 -1.73
N PRO A 363 7.40 22.07 -1.00
CA PRO A 363 8.82 22.28 -1.27
C PRO A 363 9.60 20.97 -1.21
N VAL A 364 10.56 20.82 -2.12
CA VAL A 364 11.53 19.73 -2.08
C VAL A 364 12.83 20.31 -1.50
N ASP A 365 13.53 19.54 -0.66
CA ASP A 365 14.79 19.99 -0.04
C ASP A 365 15.96 19.92 -1.04
N TRP A 366 15.90 20.72 -2.10
CA TRP A 366 16.98 20.83 -3.08
C TRP A 366 18.22 21.43 -2.43
N GLU A 367 19.40 20.89 -2.74
CA GLU A 367 20.68 21.41 -2.24
C GLU A 367 20.89 22.90 -2.60
N ASP A 368 20.41 23.30 -3.77
CA ASP A 368 20.55 24.64 -4.35
C ASP A 368 19.40 25.59 -4.00
N ASN A 369 18.20 25.08 -3.69
CA ASN A 369 17.04 25.91 -3.36
C ASN A 369 15.95 25.15 -2.58
N LYS A 370 16.03 25.15 -1.25
CA LYS A 370 15.15 24.39 -0.34
C LYS A 370 13.66 24.78 -0.36
N SER A 371 13.27 25.84 -1.07
CA SER A 371 11.90 26.37 -1.09
C SER A 371 11.12 26.05 -2.38
N PHE A 372 11.76 25.36 -3.34
CA PHE A 372 11.22 25.20 -4.69
C PHE A 372 10.40 23.91 -4.82
N SER A 373 9.11 24.00 -5.14
CA SER A 373 8.25 22.85 -5.40
C SER A 373 8.31 22.40 -6.86
N TRP A 374 7.77 21.21 -7.17
CA TRP A 374 7.60 20.76 -8.56
C TRP A 374 6.62 21.63 -9.36
N CYS A 375 5.62 22.22 -8.71
CA CYS A 375 4.75 23.17 -9.40
C CYS A 375 5.49 24.46 -9.74
N ASP A 376 6.38 24.94 -8.86
CA ASP A 376 7.22 26.11 -9.16
C ASP A 376 8.14 25.87 -10.35
N VAL A 377 8.70 24.66 -10.49
CA VAL A 377 9.50 24.26 -11.65
C VAL A 377 8.70 24.45 -12.95
N LEU A 378 7.47 23.90 -13.02
CA LEU A 378 6.64 23.99 -14.22
C LEU A 378 6.14 25.41 -14.50
N ILE A 379 5.79 26.15 -13.45
CA ILE A 379 5.40 27.56 -13.56
C ILE A 379 6.58 28.39 -14.07
N ALA A 380 7.81 28.13 -13.61
CA ALA A 380 9.00 28.78 -14.11
C ALA A 380 9.22 28.51 -15.60
N CYS A 381 9.04 27.26 -16.07
CA CYS A 381 9.10 26.95 -17.50
C CYS A 381 8.03 27.72 -18.30
N LYS A 382 6.80 27.79 -17.79
CA LYS A 382 5.72 28.56 -18.43
C LYS A 382 6.07 30.04 -18.53
N MET A 383 6.61 30.61 -17.47
CA MET A 383 7.04 32.02 -17.41
C MET A 383 8.24 32.31 -18.33
N ASN A 384 9.11 31.32 -18.54
CA ASN A 384 10.26 31.40 -19.45
C ASN A 384 9.91 31.11 -20.92
N GLY A 385 8.62 31.00 -21.25
CA GLY A 385 8.16 30.94 -22.65
C GLY A 385 7.88 29.54 -23.19
N VAL A 386 7.87 28.48 -22.36
CA VAL A 386 7.42 27.15 -22.80
C VAL A 386 5.90 27.18 -22.98
N GLU A 387 5.45 27.18 -24.23
CA GLU A 387 4.03 27.39 -24.57
C GLU A 387 3.14 26.23 -24.12
N ASN A 388 3.57 24.99 -24.38
CA ASN A 388 2.75 23.79 -24.24
C ASN A 388 3.19 22.93 -23.05
N ILE A 389 2.57 23.15 -21.88
CA ILE A 389 2.81 22.33 -20.68
C ILE A 389 1.53 21.58 -20.34
N LYS A 390 1.61 20.24 -20.37
CA LYS A 390 0.51 19.32 -20.07
C LYS A 390 0.88 18.46 -18.87
N VAL A 391 0.00 18.39 -17.88
CA VAL A 391 0.17 17.58 -16.67
C VAL A 391 -1.02 16.65 -16.55
N VAL A 392 -0.77 15.34 -16.62
CA VAL A 392 -1.76 14.28 -16.49
C VAL A 392 -1.59 13.60 -15.14
N VAL A 393 -2.64 13.64 -14.32
CA VAL A 393 -2.67 13.08 -12.95
C VAL A 393 -3.96 12.34 -12.64
N ARG A 394 -4.03 11.59 -11.54
CA ARG A 394 -5.30 11.02 -11.07
C ARG A 394 -6.22 12.07 -10.49
N SER A 395 -7.49 11.70 -10.31
CA SER A 395 -8.44 12.53 -9.58
C SER A 395 -7.91 12.83 -8.17
N PRO A 396 -7.90 14.11 -7.73
CA PRO A 396 -7.33 14.49 -6.45
C PRO A 396 -8.12 13.84 -5.32
N ARG A 397 -7.41 13.24 -4.35
CA ARG A 397 -7.97 12.56 -3.16
C ARG A 397 -7.84 13.40 -1.89
N SER A 398 -7.26 14.58 -1.99
CA SER A 398 -7.00 15.48 -0.87
C SER A 398 -7.03 16.94 -1.31
N ASP A 399 -7.21 17.84 -0.34
CA ASP A 399 -7.20 19.29 -0.60
C ASP A 399 -5.85 19.78 -1.11
N TRP A 400 -4.74 19.15 -0.69
CA TRP A 400 -3.40 19.52 -1.13
C TRP A 400 -3.13 19.11 -2.59
N GLU A 401 -3.63 17.95 -3.04
CA GLU A 401 -3.55 17.56 -4.47
C GLU A 401 -4.39 18.49 -5.33
N LYS A 402 -5.61 18.77 -4.88
CA LYS A 402 -6.53 19.68 -5.55
C LYS A 402 -5.91 21.08 -5.67
N TYR A 403 -5.32 21.59 -4.59
CA TYR A 403 -4.64 22.87 -4.59
C TYR A 403 -3.47 22.92 -5.58
N ALA A 404 -2.63 21.87 -5.64
CA ALA A 404 -1.51 21.81 -6.58
C ALA A 404 -1.98 21.89 -8.05
N ILE A 405 -2.98 21.10 -8.43
CA ILE A 405 -3.50 21.12 -9.82
C ILE A 405 -4.23 22.43 -10.14
N GLU A 406 -4.96 23.01 -9.19
CA GLU A 406 -5.60 24.32 -9.36
C GLU A 406 -4.56 25.42 -9.55
N ARG A 407 -3.46 25.38 -8.79
CA ARG A 407 -2.36 26.34 -8.91
C ARG A 407 -1.73 26.30 -10.30
N LEU A 408 -1.45 25.11 -10.82
CA LEU A 408 -0.94 24.92 -12.19
C LEU A 408 -1.93 25.43 -13.23
N TYR A 409 -3.20 25.05 -13.11
CA TYR A 409 -4.27 25.48 -14.02
C TYR A 409 -4.40 27.01 -14.09
N ARG A 410 -4.43 27.68 -12.93
CA ARG A 410 -4.50 29.16 -12.83
C ARG A 410 -3.30 29.87 -13.47
N ARG A 411 -2.18 29.17 -13.65
CA ARG A 411 -0.96 29.67 -14.32
C ARG A 411 -0.88 29.32 -15.80
N GLY A 412 -1.97 28.82 -16.39
CA GLY A 412 -2.06 28.52 -17.82
C GLY A 412 -1.36 27.22 -18.24
N ILE A 413 -1.15 26.31 -17.29
CA ILE A 413 -0.70 24.94 -17.54
C ILE A 413 -1.94 24.07 -17.76
N GLU A 414 -1.91 23.21 -18.79
CA GLU A 414 -3.02 22.33 -19.09
C GLU A 414 -2.98 21.11 -18.17
N VAL A 415 -4.00 20.95 -17.33
CA VAL A 415 -4.11 19.80 -16.43
C VAL A 415 -5.18 18.83 -16.93
N TYR A 416 -4.86 17.55 -16.92
CA TYR A 416 -5.72 16.45 -17.30
C TYR A 416 -5.83 15.46 -16.15
N VAL A 417 -7.02 14.90 -15.97
CA VAL A 417 -7.36 14.00 -14.88
C VAL A 417 -7.89 12.68 -15.42
N PHE A 418 -7.41 11.56 -14.87
CA PHE A 418 -7.95 10.23 -15.15
C PHE A 418 -9.40 10.11 -14.63
N ASP A 419 -10.31 9.67 -15.51
CA ASP A 419 -11.69 9.37 -15.14
C ASP A 419 -11.78 7.94 -14.56
N GLU A 420 -12.14 7.82 -13.27
CA GLU A 420 -12.27 6.52 -12.60
C GLU A 420 -13.37 5.66 -13.24
N SER A 421 -14.35 6.24 -13.95
CA SER A 421 -15.45 5.50 -14.58
C SER A 421 -15.03 4.62 -15.77
N GLU A 422 -13.88 4.86 -16.39
CA GLU A 422 -13.45 4.14 -17.60
C GLU A 422 -12.51 2.93 -17.34
N ARG A 423 -12.36 2.47 -16.09
CA ARG A 423 -11.45 1.36 -15.72
C ARG A 423 -9.98 1.59 -16.10
N ILE A 424 -9.54 2.86 -16.17
CA ILE A 424 -8.18 3.28 -16.57
C ILE A 424 -7.23 3.38 -15.35
N GLY A 425 -7.65 2.96 -14.16
CA GLY A 425 -6.95 3.20 -12.89
C GLY A 425 -5.46 2.82 -12.87
N GLY A 426 -5.05 1.76 -13.60
CA GLY A 426 -3.64 1.35 -13.68
C GLY A 426 -2.74 2.33 -14.44
N ILE A 427 -3.28 3.18 -15.33
CA ILE A 427 -2.43 4.13 -16.09
C ILE A 427 -1.91 5.24 -15.19
N ALA A 428 -2.62 5.59 -14.12
CA ALA A 428 -2.22 6.63 -13.20
C ALA A 428 -0.86 6.37 -12.51
N HIS A 429 -0.36 5.13 -12.50
CA HIS A 429 0.94 4.82 -11.90
C HIS A 429 2.14 5.09 -12.83
N HIS A 430 1.92 5.40 -14.12
CA HIS A 430 3.00 5.76 -15.05
C HIS A 430 3.61 7.10 -14.65
N LYS A 431 4.94 7.17 -14.62
CA LYS A 431 5.69 8.41 -14.31
C LYS A 431 6.63 8.69 -15.46
N ILE A 432 6.10 9.40 -16.45
CA ILE A 432 6.74 9.64 -17.73
C ILE A 432 6.78 11.15 -17.95
N ILE A 433 7.93 11.65 -18.38
CA ILE A 433 8.11 13.04 -18.77
C ILE A 433 8.64 13.06 -20.19
N MET A 434 7.97 13.80 -21.08
CA MET A 434 8.43 14.04 -22.43
C MET A 434 8.64 15.54 -22.61
N ILE A 435 9.86 15.92 -23.01
CA ILE A 435 10.30 17.30 -23.20
C ILE A 435 10.60 17.52 -24.67
N ASP A 436 10.12 18.65 -25.20
CA ASP A 436 10.37 19.15 -26.55
C ASP A 436 10.11 18.11 -27.65
N GLU A 437 8.91 17.51 -27.62
CA GLU A 437 8.53 16.29 -28.36
C GLU A 437 8.78 16.34 -29.89
N HIS A 438 8.72 17.53 -30.47
CA HIS A 438 8.87 17.76 -31.90
C HIS A 438 10.30 18.12 -32.31
N THR A 439 11.23 18.21 -31.37
CA THR A 439 12.59 18.67 -31.61
C THR A 439 13.60 17.52 -31.70
N PRO A 440 14.76 17.72 -32.33
CA PRO A 440 15.87 16.76 -32.31
C PRO A 440 16.48 16.55 -30.91
N ASP A 441 16.30 17.52 -30.01
CA ASP A 441 16.81 17.49 -28.63
C ASP A 441 15.75 16.97 -27.64
N SER A 442 14.67 16.35 -28.15
CA SER A 442 13.62 15.74 -27.35
C SER A 442 14.20 14.76 -26.32
N MET A 443 13.67 14.83 -25.10
CA MET A 443 14.08 13.99 -23.97
C MET A 443 12.87 13.24 -23.42
N VAL A 444 13.04 11.95 -23.20
CA VAL A 444 12.10 11.11 -22.46
C VAL A 444 12.73 10.73 -21.13
N ILE A 445 11.97 10.86 -20.06
CA ILE A 445 12.36 10.46 -18.72
C ILE A 445 11.33 9.46 -18.18
N LEU A 446 11.81 8.31 -17.73
CA LEU A 446 11.02 7.30 -17.02
C LEU A 446 11.51 7.23 -15.58
N GLN A 447 10.61 7.29 -14.61
CA GLN A 447 10.99 7.32 -13.20
C GLN A 447 10.08 6.44 -12.33
N SER A 448 10.55 6.06 -11.14
CA SER A 448 9.71 5.41 -10.10
C SER A 448 9.01 6.39 -9.17
N ALA A 449 9.43 7.65 -9.15
CA ALA A 449 8.95 8.68 -8.23
C ALA A 449 7.80 9.54 -8.79
N ASN A 450 6.84 9.92 -7.93
CA ASN A 450 5.91 11.00 -8.25
C ASN A 450 6.59 12.36 -8.08
N LEU A 451 6.06 13.40 -8.72
CA LEU A 451 6.57 14.77 -8.56
C LEU A 451 6.16 15.35 -7.21
N SER A 452 6.90 14.95 -6.17
CA SER A 452 6.66 15.31 -4.76
C SER A 452 7.97 15.37 -3.97
N PRO A 453 7.97 15.81 -2.70
CA PRO A 453 9.16 15.78 -1.84
C PRO A 453 9.67 14.37 -1.51
N GLU A 454 8.85 13.34 -1.76
CA GLU A 454 9.21 11.94 -1.51
C GLU A 454 10.37 11.46 -2.39
N VAL A 455 10.71 12.19 -3.47
CA VAL A 455 11.86 11.91 -4.36
C VAL A 455 13.21 11.89 -3.63
N ILE A 456 13.30 12.50 -2.44
CA ILE A 456 14.50 12.49 -1.57
C ILE A 456 14.35 11.43 -0.47
N LYS A 457 13.13 11.07 -0.08
CA LYS A 457 12.89 10.15 1.03
C LYS A 457 12.92 8.68 0.61
N ASN A 458 12.75 8.41 -0.67
CA ASN A 458 12.72 7.05 -1.21
C ASN A 458 13.95 6.77 -2.05
N SER A 459 14.24 5.48 -2.22
CA SER A 459 15.15 5.05 -3.27
C SER A 459 14.39 4.97 -4.59
N ASP A 460 14.83 5.74 -5.58
CA ASP A 460 14.17 5.87 -6.88
C ASP A 460 15.14 5.69 -8.04
N PHE A 461 14.63 5.24 -9.18
CA PHE A 461 15.38 5.15 -10.42
C PHE A 461 14.86 6.17 -11.43
N TYR A 462 15.77 6.63 -12.29
CA TYR A 462 15.52 7.60 -13.34
C TYR A 462 16.25 7.18 -14.61
N ILE A 463 15.52 7.02 -15.70
CA ILE A 463 16.05 6.63 -17.01
C ILE A 463 15.82 7.78 -17.98
N PHE A 464 16.90 8.31 -18.54
CA PHE A 464 16.91 9.42 -19.48
C PHE A 464 17.27 8.91 -20.87
N ILE A 465 16.42 9.22 -21.85
CA ILE A 465 16.52 8.74 -23.22
C ILE A 465 16.37 9.93 -24.14
N GLY A 466 17.49 10.43 -24.68
CA GLY A 466 17.49 11.44 -25.72
C GLY A 466 17.06 10.85 -27.07
N LYS A 467 16.38 11.64 -27.89
CA LYS A 467 15.88 11.18 -29.20
C LYS A 467 16.98 10.67 -30.14
N LYS A 468 18.16 11.31 -30.09
CA LYS A 468 19.35 10.87 -30.85
C LYS A 468 19.86 9.48 -30.42
N GLN A 469 19.61 9.08 -29.17
CA GLN A 469 20.03 7.80 -28.64
C GLN A 469 19.03 6.69 -28.97
N ASN A 470 17.73 7.02 -29.01
CA ASN A 470 16.68 6.06 -29.33
C ASN A 470 15.41 6.74 -29.87
N GLU A 471 15.35 6.93 -31.19
CA GLU A 471 14.19 7.56 -31.83
C GLU A 471 12.90 6.71 -31.70
N THR A 472 13.04 5.38 -31.71
CA THR A 472 11.92 4.44 -31.59
C THR A 472 11.15 4.63 -30.29
N VAL A 473 11.85 4.82 -29.16
CA VAL A 473 11.23 5.12 -27.85
C VAL A 473 10.35 6.37 -27.94
N HIS A 474 10.87 7.43 -28.56
CA HIS A 474 10.17 8.71 -28.67
C HIS A 474 8.90 8.56 -29.51
N ILE A 475 8.95 7.83 -30.63
CA ILE A 475 7.79 7.58 -31.49
C ILE A 475 6.69 6.82 -30.72
N ILE A 476 7.07 5.76 -30.00
CA ILE A 476 6.12 4.92 -29.26
C ILE A 476 5.46 5.70 -28.14
N LEU A 477 6.26 6.37 -27.31
CA LEU A 477 5.75 7.11 -26.15
C LEU A 477 4.92 8.32 -26.57
N LYS A 478 5.32 9.02 -27.64
CA LYS A 478 4.50 10.09 -28.21
C LYS A 478 3.12 9.59 -28.61
N LYS A 479 3.06 8.50 -29.37
CA LYS A 479 1.77 7.91 -29.78
C LYS A 479 0.94 7.52 -28.56
N TRP A 480 1.56 6.88 -27.58
CA TRP A 480 0.89 6.49 -26.34
C TRP A 480 0.37 7.69 -25.53
N LEU A 481 1.14 8.78 -25.44
CA LEU A 481 0.73 10.01 -24.75
C LEU A 481 -0.43 10.71 -25.49
N GLN A 482 -0.45 10.67 -26.82
CA GLN A 482 -1.57 11.20 -27.61
C GLN A 482 -2.85 10.40 -27.33
N ASP A 483 -2.79 9.07 -27.45
CA ASP A 483 -3.91 8.17 -27.14
C ASP A 483 -4.38 8.33 -25.68
N LEU A 484 -3.46 8.64 -24.76
CA LEU A 484 -3.75 8.89 -23.35
C LEU A 484 -4.55 10.18 -23.15
N LEU A 485 -4.09 11.29 -23.73
CA LEU A 485 -4.71 12.60 -23.58
C LEU A 485 -6.14 12.63 -24.12
N GLU A 486 -6.44 11.87 -25.17
CA GLU A 486 -7.79 11.72 -25.71
C GLU A 486 -8.78 11.04 -24.74
N ARG A 487 -8.25 10.25 -23.80
CA ARG A 487 -9.03 9.50 -22.80
C ARG A 487 -9.11 10.20 -21.44
N CYS A 488 -8.32 11.24 -21.23
CA CYS A 488 -8.31 11.99 -19.98
C CYS A 488 -9.28 13.18 -20.04
N ARG A 489 -9.91 13.50 -18.90
CA ARG A 489 -10.75 14.68 -18.79
C ARG A 489 -9.86 15.90 -18.52
N ARG A 490 -10.04 16.98 -19.28
CA ARG A 490 -9.36 18.25 -19.00
C ARG A 490 -9.93 18.88 -17.73
N TRP A 491 -9.05 19.28 -16.80
CA TRP A 491 -9.44 20.02 -15.60
C TRP A 491 -9.93 21.43 -15.98
N SER A 492 -11.03 21.87 -15.36
CA SER A 492 -11.69 23.15 -15.69
C SER A 492 -11.93 24.08 -14.49
N GLY A 493 -11.38 23.74 -13.32
CA GLY A 493 -11.57 24.50 -12.08
C GLY A 493 -12.34 23.70 -11.06
#